data_AF-A0A7V8DDI5-F1
#
_entry.id   AF-A0A7V8DDI5-F1
#
_cell.length_a   1.000
_cell.length_b   1.000
_cell.length_c   1.000
_cell.angle_alpha   90.00
_cell.angle_beta   90.00
_cell.angle_gamma   90.00
#
_symmetry.space_group_name_H-M   'P 1'
#
loop_
_entity.id
_entity.type
_entity.pdbx_description
1 polymer ?
#
loop_
_entity_poly.entity_id
_entity_poly.type
_entity_poly.pdbx_seq_one_letter_code
_entity_poly.pdbx_strand_id
1 'polypeptide(L)'
;MVSFAGHALPLHYPTGILAEHRHTRNAAGLFDVSHMGQGRLDSPRESSGPAAFQAVATAFERLVPGDIAALQPGQIRYTVLTNQAGGILDDLMVMHGGDHLFIIVNAATCVADFAHMRTVLSDEIRLTELTDRALLALQGPQAVGVMERLVPDTPFRASGALPFMNAMSLSVAGLACQVSRSGYTGEDGFELSVATDQAVTLAERLLAGVCAFMGLISTLPPLPFRRVWPGSSAGAAGLRPISPAPRSFLLS
;
A
#
# COMPACT_ATOMS: atom_id res chain seq x y z
N MET A 1 -10.37 -21.30 7.29
CA MET A 1 -9.66 -20.77 6.10
C MET A 1 -10.64 -20.73 4.93
N VAL A 2 -10.51 -19.75 4.04
CA VAL A 2 -11.26 -19.63 2.78
C VAL A 2 -10.29 -19.50 1.61
N SER A 3 -10.69 -19.96 0.43
CA SER A 3 -9.90 -19.79 -0.81
C SER A 3 -10.19 -18.42 -1.42
N PHE A 4 -9.17 -17.62 -1.67
CA PHE A 4 -9.28 -16.33 -2.34
C PHE A 4 -8.05 -16.08 -3.22
N ALA A 5 -8.26 -15.87 -4.53
CA ALA A 5 -7.19 -15.62 -5.51
C ALA A 5 -6.03 -16.65 -5.47
N GLY A 6 -6.31 -17.91 -5.16
CA GLY A 6 -5.28 -18.96 -5.04
C GLY A 6 -4.60 -19.06 -3.66
N HIS A 7 -4.97 -18.19 -2.72
CA HIS A 7 -4.46 -18.19 -1.34
C HIS A 7 -5.49 -18.75 -0.36
N ALA A 8 -5.00 -19.38 0.71
CA ALA A 8 -5.80 -19.76 1.86
C ALA A 8 -5.74 -18.64 2.90
N LEU A 9 -6.87 -17.98 3.17
CA LEU A 9 -6.93 -16.83 4.09
C LEU A 9 -7.81 -17.14 5.31
N PRO A 10 -7.43 -16.68 6.51
CA PRO A 10 -8.32 -16.70 7.67
C PRO A 10 -9.37 -15.60 7.50
N LEU A 11 -10.63 -15.98 7.28
CA LEU A 11 -11.71 -15.00 7.20
C LEU A 11 -11.90 -14.29 8.55
N HIS A 12 -11.91 -15.08 9.62
CA HIS A 12 -11.86 -14.67 11.02
C HIS A 12 -11.26 -15.83 11.83
N TYR A 13 -10.81 -15.51 13.03
CA TYR A 13 -10.33 -16.41 14.06
C TYR A 13 -11.46 -16.81 15.02
N PRO A 14 -11.28 -17.85 15.86
CA PRO A 14 -12.34 -18.35 16.74
C PRO A 14 -12.96 -17.33 17.70
N THR A 15 -12.27 -16.22 17.98
CA THR A 15 -12.79 -15.09 18.78
C THR A 15 -13.94 -14.35 18.07
N GLY A 16 -14.03 -14.45 16.74
CA GLY A 16 -15.09 -13.91 15.90
C GLY A 16 -14.85 -12.46 15.45
N ILE A 17 -15.52 -12.11 14.35
CA ILE A 17 -15.35 -10.84 13.61
C ILE A 17 -15.52 -9.62 14.52
N LEU A 18 -16.53 -9.60 15.39
CA LEU A 18 -16.78 -8.45 16.28
C LEU A 18 -15.68 -8.28 17.32
N ALA A 19 -15.10 -9.37 17.82
CA ALA A 19 -14.01 -9.30 18.78
C ALA A 19 -12.74 -8.77 18.10
N GLU A 20 -12.43 -9.26 16.90
CA GLU A 20 -11.30 -8.78 16.09
C GLU A 20 -11.43 -7.31 15.70
N HIS A 21 -12.64 -6.89 15.29
CA HIS A 21 -12.95 -5.48 15.03
C HIS A 21 -12.61 -4.61 16.24
N ARG A 22 -13.16 -4.97 17.40
CA ARG A 22 -12.94 -4.24 18.66
C ARG A 22 -11.49 -4.26 19.07
N HIS A 23 -10.78 -5.38 18.88
CA HIS A 23 -9.35 -5.46 19.19
C HIS A 23 -8.55 -4.48 18.34
N THR A 24 -8.79 -4.46 17.02
CA THR A 24 -8.06 -3.53 16.13
C THR A 24 -8.35 -2.07 16.46
N ARG A 25 -9.60 -1.72 16.77
CA ARG A 25 -10.00 -0.35 17.15
C ARG A 25 -9.44 0.11 18.50
N ASN A 26 -9.17 -0.80 19.44
CA ASN A 26 -8.73 -0.45 20.81
C ASN A 26 -7.24 -0.74 21.08
N ALA A 27 -6.60 -1.58 20.25
CA ALA A 27 -5.24 -2.05 20.46
C ALA A 27 -4.45 -2.08 19.14
N ALA A 28 -3.95 -3.24 18.73
CA ALA A 28 -3.26 -3.45 17.47
C ALA A 28 -3.65 -4.81 16.88
N GLY A 29 -4.16 -4.80 15.65
CA GLY A 29 -4.42 -5.99 14.84
C GLY A 29 -3.29 -6.22 13.83
N LEU A 30 -2.89 -7.47 13.64
CA LEU A 30 -1.97 -7.90 12.59
C LEU A 30 -2.73 -8.69 11.53
N PHE A 31 -2.59 -8.29 10.28
CA PHE A 31 -3.27 -8.90 9.15
C PHE A 31 -2.23 -9.43 8.16
N ASP A 32 -2.42 -10.67 7.71
CA ASP A 32 -1.69 -11.18 6.55
C ASP A 32 -2.39 -10.76 5.26
N VAL A 33 -1.76 -9.81 4.58
CA VAL A 33 -2.20 -9.30 3.27
C VAL A 33 -1.23 -9.70 2.16
N SER A 34 -0.44 -10.76 2.37
CA SER A 34 0.56 -11.27 1.41
C SER A 34 -0.03 -11.79 0.11
N HIS A 35 -1.36 -11.89 0.02
CA HIS A 35 -2.08 -12.22 -1.22
C HIS A 35 -2.13 -11.04 -2.20
N MET A 36 -1.90 -9.80 -1.74
CA MET A 36 -1.80 -8.64 -2.64
C MET A 36 -0.54 -8.73 -3.52
N GLY A 37 -0.69 -8.33 -4.77
CA GLY A 37 0.43 -8.33 -5.72
C GLY A 37 1.39 -7.18 -5.43
N GLN A 38 2.69 -7.47 -5.43
CA GLN A 38 3.74 -6.47 -5.26
C GLN A 38 4.56 -6.37 -6.55
N GLY A 39 4.82 -5.15 -7.01
CA GLY A 39 5.53 -4.91 -8.26
C GLY A 39 6.55 -3.78 -8.16
N ARG A 40 7.63 -3.91 -8.91
CA ARG A 40 8.63 -2.87 -9.12
C ARG A 40 8.65 -2.46 -10.59
N LEU A 41 8.55 -1.15 -10.86
CA LEU A 41 8.66 -0.59 -12.20
C LEU A 41 9.92 0.26 -12.30
N ASP A 42 10.77 -0.08 -13.25
CA ASP A 42 12.05 0.57 -13.49
C ASP A 42 12.18 1.05 -14.94
N SER A 43 12.95 2.10 -15.16
CA SER A 43 13.41 2.45 -16.51
C SER A 43 14.57 1.52 -16.91
N PRO A 44 14.51 0.85 -18.07
CA PRO A 44 15.63 0.09 -18.61
C PRO A 44 16.70 1.02 -19.24
N ARG A 45 16.37 2.30 -19.50
CA ARG A 45 17.26 3.28 -20.13
C ARG A 45 18.02 4.13 -19.12
N GLU A 46 17.37 4.44 -18.00
CA GLU A 46 17.91 5.25 -16.90
C GLU A 46 17.98 4.37 -15.66
N SER A 47 19.20 4.05 -15.19
CA SER A 47 19.38 3.03 -14.16
C SER A 47 19.17 3.53 -12.73
N SER A 48 19.25 4.85 -12.48
CA SER A 48 19.14 5.40 -11.14
C SER A 48 18.86 6.91 -11.11
N GLY A 49 18.44 7.39 -9.93
CA GLY A 49 18.27 8.81 -9.64
C GLY A 49 16.96 9.43 -10.15
N PRO A 50 16.83 10.77 -10.05
CA PRO A 50 15.58 11.47 -10.35
C PRO A 50 15.09 11.30 -11.80
N ALA A 51 16.02 11.18 -12.76
CA ALA A 51 15.67 10.96 -14.17
C ALA A 51 15.04 9.58 -14.39
N ALA A 52 15.55 8.55 -13.71
CA ALA A 52 14.97 7.20 -13.75
C ALA A 52 13.54 7.20 -13.18
N PHE A 53 13.33 7.83 -12.02
CA PHE A 53 12.00 7.97 -11.45
C PHE A 53 11.05 8.72 -12.39
N GLN A 54 11.46 9.88 -12.92
CA GLN A 54 10.61 10.69 -13.79
C GLN A 54 10.18 9.93 -15.06
N ALA A 55 11.09 9.15 -15.65
CA ALA A 55 10.77 8.32 -16.81
C ALA A 55 9.67 7.29 -16.50
N VAL A 56 9.80 6.59 -15.36
CA VAL A 56 8.80 5.60 -14.93
C VAL A 56 7.48 6.27 -14.56
N ALA A 57 7.51 7.33 -13.77
CA ALA A 57 6.33 8.05 -13.29
C ALA A 57 5.49 8.59 -14.46
N THR A 58 6.11 9.31 -15.39
CA THR A 58 5.42 9.86 -16.58
C THR A 58 4.82 8.76 -17.45
N ALA A 59 5.52 7.63 -17.63
CA ALA A 59 4.98 6.51 -18.39
C ALA A 59 3.79 5.87 -17.67
N PHE A 60 3.87 5.74 -16.34
CA PHE A 60 2.82 5.16 -15.52
C PHE A 60 1.54 6.00 -15.47
N GLU A 61 1.63 7.33 -15.57
CA GLU A 61 0.46 8.23 -15.65
C GLU A 61 -0.41 8.00 -16.89
N ARG A 62 0.04 7.24 -17.90
CA ARG A 62 -0.84 6.77 -18.99
C ARG A 62 -1.88 5.76 -18.53
N LEU A 63 -1.65 5.12 -17.39
CA LEU A 63 -2.50 4.07 -16.83
C LEU A 63 -3.39 4.54 -15.68
N VAL A 64 -3.09 5.70 -15.08
CA VAL A 64 -3.73 6.17 -13.85
C VAL A 64 -4.02 7.67 -13.93
N PRO A 65 -5.11 8.17 -13.31
CA PRO A 65 -5.39 9.61 -13.28
C PRO A 65 -4.62 10.35 -12.18
N GLY A 66 -3.84 9.64 -11.35
CA GLY A 66 -3.04 10.25 -10.28
C GLY A 66 -1.77 10.91 -10.81
N ASP A 67 -1.42 12.08 -10.27
CA ASP A 67 -0.16 12.77 -10.56
C ASP A 67 1.02 12.05 -9.85
N ILE A 68 1.57 11.04 -10.48
CA ILE A 68 2.66 10.22 -9.94
C ILE A 68 3.99 10.97 -10.05
N ALA A 69 4.20 11.75 -11.10
CA ALA A 69 5.41 12.54 -11.33
C ALA A 69 5.70 13.54 -10.20
N ALA A 70 4.69 14.09 -9.54
CA ALA A 70 4.88 15.02 -8.43
C ALA A 70 5.24 14.37 -7.08
N LEU A 71 5.24 13.03 -6.97
CA LEU A 71 5.61 12.36 -5.73
C LEU A 71 7.05 12.72 -5.35
N GLN A 72 7.28 12.99 -4.08
CA GLN A 72 8.62 13.07 -3.50
C GLN A 72 9.09 11.68 -3.08
N PRO A 73 10.41 11.44 -2.93
CA PRO A 73 10.93 10.17 -2.43
C PRO A 73 10.21 9.67 -1.17
N GLY A 74 9.77 8.42 -1.22
CA GLY A 74 9.01 7.76 -0.16
C GLY A 74 7.51 8.12 -0.13
N GLN A 75 7.02 9.11 -0.87
CA GLN A 75 5.59 9.38 -0.90
C GLN A 75 4.82 8.29 -1.66
N ILE A 76 3.60 8.04 -1.20
CA ILE A 76 2.66 7.09 -1.78
C ILE A 76 1.44 7.83 -2.30
N ARG A 77 0.88 7.34 -3.40
CA ARG A 77 -0.41 7.75 -3.94
C ARG A 77 -1.33 6.54 -4.04
N TYR A 78 -2.52 6.66 -3.47
CA TYR A 78 -3.65 5.82 -3.85
C TYR A 78 -4.22 6.34 -5.17
N THR A 79 -4.48 5.45 -6.12
CA THR A 79 -5.04 5.81 -7.42
C THR A 79 -5.84 4.64 -8.00
N VAL A 80 -6.41 4.84 -9.19
CA VAL A 80 -7.16 3.81 -9.92
C VAL A 80 -6.48 3.49 -11.24
N LEU A 81 -6.40 2.20 -11.55
CA LEU A 81 -5.96 1.72 -12.85
C LEU A 81 -7.10 1.87 -13.85
N THR A 82 -6.84 2.52 -14.99
CA THR A 82 -7.86 2.74 -16.02
C THR A 82 -7.51 2.07 -17.34
N ASN A 83 -8.55 1.75 -18.11
CA ASN A 83 -8.41 1.39 -19.51
C ASN A 83 -8.33 2.64 -20.41
N GLN A 84 -8.13 2.43 -21.72
CA GLN A 84 -8.02 3.53 -22.69
C GLN A 84 -9.26 4.44 -22.79
N ALA A 85 -10.44 3.94 -22.40
CA ALA A 85 -11.67 4.72 -22.37
C ALA A 85 -11.88 5.49 -21.05
N GLY A 86 -10.91 5.42 -20.12
CA GLY A 86 -11.01 6.04 -18.78
C GLY A 86 -11.93 5.29 -17.81
N GLY A 87 -12.34 4.07 -18.16
CA GLY A 87 -13.07 3.18 -17.26
C GLY A 87 -12.11 2.55 -16.25
N ILE A 88 -12.55 2.44 -15.00
CA ILE A 88 -11.75 1.89 -13.92
C ILE A 88 -11.70 0.36 -14.06
N LEU A 89 -10.49 -0.17 -13.98
CA LEU A 89 -10.18 -1.59 -13.96
C LEU A 89 -10.00 -2.07 -12.51
N ASP A 90 -9.18 -1.35 -11.73
CA ASP A 90 -8.89 -1.66 -10.32
C ASP A 90 -8.37 -0.41 -9.57
N ASP A 91 -8.10 -0.53 -8.27
CA ASP A 91 -7.36 0.45 -7.46
C ASP A 91 -6.02 -0.09 -6.91
N LEU A 92 -5.09 0.82 -6.62
CA LEU A 92 -3.73 0.44 -6.22
C LEU A 92 -3.00 1.54 -5.46
N MET A 93 -1.94 1.14 -4.77
CA MET A 93 -0.99 2.02 -4.10
C MET A 93 0.30 2.13 -4.92
N VAL A 94 0.81 3.35 -5.10
CA VAL A 94 2.01 3.66 -5.90
C VAL A 94 2.97 4.48 -5.06
N MET A 95 4.18 3.97 -4.84
CA MET A 95 5.22 4.60 -4.03
C MET A 95 6.39 5.07 -4.90
N HIS A 96 6.88 6.27 -4.64
CA HIS A 96 8.17 6.73 -5.16
C HIS A 96 9.32 6.04 -4.41
N GLY A 97 9.94 5.05 -5.04
CA GLY A 97 11.04 4.25 -4.47
C GLY A 97 12.43 4.86 -4.58
N GLY A 98 12.58 6.02 -5.23
CA GLY A 98 13.85 6.75 -5.39
C GLY A 98 14.22 6.89 -6.85
N ASP A 99 14.33 5.75 -7.53
CA ASP A 99 14.61 5.59 -8.96
C ASP A 99 13.56 4.75 -9.70
N HIS A 100 12.56 4.27 -8.97
CA HIS A 100 11.55 3.32 -9.43
C HIS A 100 10.20 3.63 -8.80
N LEU A 101 9.16 2.97 -9.32
CA LEU A 101 7.90 2.85 -8.61
C LEU A 101 7.82 1.49 -7.92
N PHE A 102 7.34 1.48 -6.69
CA PHE A 102 6.89 0.28 -6.00
C PHE A 102 5.37 0.31 -5.92
N ILE A 103 4.71 -0.75 -6.36
CA ILE A 103 3.24 -0.81 -6.44
C ILE A 103 2.69 -2.00 -5.67
N ILE A 104 1.49 -1.80 -5.12
CA ILE A 104 0.69 -2.85 -4.48
C ILE A 104 -0.68 -2.88 -5.19
N VAL A 105 -1.03 -4.03 -5.76
CA VAL A 105 -2.29 -4.29 -6.49
C VAL A 105 -3.15 -5.31 -5.76
N ASN A 106 -4.47 -5.29 -5.99
CA ASN A 106 -5.36 -6.23 -5.33
C ASN A 106 -5.12 -7.67 -5.81
N ALA A 107 -5.35 -8.63 -4.92
CA ALA A 107 -5.06 -10.03 -5.20
C ALA A 107 -5.89 -10.63 -6.34
N ALA A 108 -7.18 -10.29 -6.42
CA ALA A 108 -8.09 -10.90 -7.38
C ALA A 108 -7.81 -10.47 -8.84
N THR A 109 -7.21 -9.29 -9.00
CA THR A 109 -6.96 -8.60 -10.28
C THR A 109 -5.48 -8.57 -10.64
N CYS A 110 -4.58 -8.88 -9.70
CA CYS A 110 -3.13 -8.88 -9.84
C CYS A 110 -2.60 -9.34 -11.22
N VAL A 111 -3.01 -10.53 -11.68
CA VAL A 111 -2.58 -11.07 -12.98
C VAL A 111 -3.05 -10.19 -14.14
N ALA A 112 -4.30 -9.73 -14.10
CA ALA A 112 -4.88 -8.88 -15.14
C ALA A 112 -4.25 -7.47 -15.12
N ASP A 113 -4.00 -6.91 -13.93
CA ASP A 113 -3.40 -5.59 -13.77
C ASP A 113 -1.97 -5.57 -14.30
N PHE A 114 -1.15 -6.54 -13.92
CA PHE A 114 0.22 -6.64 -14.43
C PHE A 114 0.27 -6.93 -15.93
N ALA A 115 -0.66 -7.71 -16.48
CA ALA A 115 -0.77 -7.92 -17.92
C ALA A 115 -1.15 -6.61 -18.66
N HIS A 116 -2.10 -5.84 -18.12
CA HIS A 116 -2.48 -4.53 -18.66
C HIS A 116 -1.30 -3.54 -18.61
N MET A 117 -0.62 -3.45 -17.47
CA MET A 117 0.59 -2.62 -17.32
C MET A 117 1.66 -2.97 -18.34
N ARG A 118 1.96 -4.27 -18.52
CA ARG A 118 2.92 -4.73 -19.55
C ARG A 118 2.50 -4.34 -20.95
N THR A 119 1.21 -4.44 -21.27
CA THR A 119 0.69 -4.12 -22.60
C THR A 119 0.83 -2.63 -22.93
N VAL A 120 0.65 -1.74 -21.94
CA VAL A 120 0.68 -0.28 -22.15
C VAL A 120 2.08 0.32 -21.97
N LEU A 121 2.92 -0.31 -21.16
CA LEU A 121 4.26 0.19 -20.83
C LEU A 121 5.40 -0.56 -21.55
N SER A 122 5.06 -1.57 -22.37
CA SER A 122 6.05 -2.38 -23.09
C SER A 122 7.09 -1.50 -23.80
N ASP A 123 8.33 -1.98 -23.84
CA ASP A 123 9.50 -1.34 -24.45
C ASP A 123 10.04 -0.07 -23.76
N GLU A 124 9.27 0.55 -22.86
CA GLU A 124 9.69 1.72 -22.10
C GLU A 124 10.03 1.41 -20.66
N ILE A 125 9.24 0.57 -19.98
CA ILE A 125 9.35 0.31 -18.53
C ILE A 125 9.43 -1.18 -18.27
N ARG A 126 10.34 -1.58 -17.38
CA ARG A 126 10.45 -2.95 -16.89
C ARG A 126 9.56 -3.12 -15.65
N LEU A 127 8.53 -3.97 -15.76
CA LEU A 127 7.76 -4.44 -14.61
C LEU A 127 8.32 -5.77 -14.09
N THR A 128 8.74 -5.79 -12.83
CA THR A 128 9.17 -6.98 -12.09
C THR A 128 8.14 -7.30 -11.01
N GLU A 129 7.53 -8.48 -11.07
CA GLU A 129 6.68 -8.99 -9.99
C GLU A 129 7.56 -9.47 -8.84
N LEU A 130 7.24 -9.03 -7.63
CA LEU A 130 8.00 -9.35 -6.41
C LEU A 130 7.35 -10.53 -5.69
N THR A 131 7.58 -11.73 -6.22
CA THR A 131 6.93 -12.97 -5.74
C THR A 131 7.61 -13.59 -4.52
N ASP A 132 8.76 -13.05 -4.10
CA ASP A 132 9.57 -13.49 -2.96
C ASP A 132 9.33 -12.65 -1.70
N ARG A 133 8.24 -11.87 -1.67
CA ARG A 133 7.90 -11.00 -0.56
C ARG A 133 6.52 -11.31 0.03
N ALA A 134 6.42 -11.19 1.34
CA ALA A 134 5.17 -11.19 2.10
C ALA A 134 4.79 -9.76 2.49
N LEU A 135 3.51 -9.53 2.79
CA LEU A 135 3.00 -8.23 3.21
C LEU A 135 2.15 -8.39 4.46
N LEU A 136 2.56 -7.74 5.55
CA LEU A 136 1.84 -7.75 6.83
C LEU A 136 1.34 -6.34 7.14
N ALA A 137 0.06 -6.20 7.48
CA ALA A 137 -0.51 -4.94 7.91
C ALA A 137 -0.71 -4.93 9.43
N LEU A 138 -0.04 -4.01 10.12
CA LEU A 138 -0.19 -3.74 11.54
C LEU A 138 -1.07 -2.49 11.73
N GLN A 139 -2.27 -2.64 12.29
CA GLN A 139 -3.29 -1.59 12.28
C GLN A 139 -3.87 -1.40 13.68
N GLY A 140 -4.20 -0.17 14.06
CA GLY A 140 -4.80 0.18 15.35
C GLY A 140 -4.03 1.25 16.12
N PRO A 141 -4.65 1.90 17.13
CA PRO A 141 -4.06 3.02 17.86
C PRO A 141 -2.76 2.67 18.60
N GLN A 142 -2.50 1.38 18.86
CA GLN A 142 -1.27 0.91 19.51
C GLN A 142 -0.20 0.43 18.52
N ALA A 143 -0.47 0.44 17.20
CA ALA A 143 0.47 0.00 16.16
C ALA A 143 1.80 0.77 16.21
N VAL A 144 1.74 2.08 16.41
CA VAL A 144 2.95 2.91 16.51
C VAL A 144 3.82 2.50 17.70
N GLY A 145 3.22 2.19 18.85
CA GLY A 145 3.99 1.72 20.02
C GLY A 145 4.63 0.34 19.80
N VAL A 146 3.97 -0.53 19.04
CA VAL A 146 4.54 -1.82 18.61
C VAL A 146 5.75 -1.59 17.70
N MET A 147 5.65 -0.67 16.73
CA MET A 147 6.77 -0.34 15.83
C MET A 147 7.94 0.32 16.54
N GLU A 148 7.70 1.29 17.42
CA GLU A 148 8.76 1.96 18.20
C GLU A 148 9.54 0.97 19.08
N ARG A 149 8.90 -0.11 19.56
CA ARG A 149 9.60 -1.19 20.29
C ARG A 149 10.54 -1.99 19.39
N LEU A 150 10.18 -2.22 18.13
CA LEU A 150 10.95 -3.04 17.19
C LEU A 150 11.98 -2.22 16.39
N VAL A 151 11.83 -0.89 16.39
CA VAL A 151 12.71 0.07 15.73
C VAL A 151 13.01 1.23 16.69
N PRO A 152 13.73 0.99 17.80
CA PRO A 152 13.90 1.97 18.88
C PRO A 152 14.56 3.27 18.44
N ASP A 153 15.36 3.22 17.36
CA ASP A 153 16.06 4.38 16.81
C ASP A 153 15.18 5.24 15.87
N THR A 154 13.92 4.83 15.62
CA THR A 154 12.97 5.56 14.77
C THR A 154 11.76 6.03 15.58
N PRO A 155 11.77 7.29 16.07
CA PRO A 155 10.70 7.80 16.93
C PRO A 155 9.49 8.28 16.11
N PHE A 156 8.67 7.36 15.62
CA PHE A 156 7.49 7.63 14.78
C PHE A 156 6.53 8.68 15.38
N ARG A 157 6.32 8.70 16.70
CA ARG A 157 5.47 9.70 17.36
C ARG A 157 6.16 11.04 17.53
N ALA A 158 7.39 11.02 18.05
CA ALA A 158 8.04 12.25 18.52
C ALA A 158 8.64 13.08 17.39
N SER A 159 9.20 12.45 16.35
CA SER A 159 9.75 13.17 15.19
C SER A 159 8.78 13.28 14.03
N GLY A 160 7.63 12.60 14.09
CA GLY A 160 6.78 12.40 12.91
C GLY A 160 7.48 11.61 11.81
N ALA A 161 8.48 10.78 12.17
CA ALA A 161 9.10 9.86 11.23
C ALA A 161 8.02 9.02 10.54
N LEU A 162 8.13 8.91 9.22
CA LEU A 162 7.16 8.24 8.36
C LEU A 162 5.72 8.78 8.53
N PRO A 163 5.41 9.95 7.93
CA PRO A 163 4.04 10.47 7.88
C PRO A 163 3.07 9.51 7.18
N PHE A 164 1.77 9.71 7.38
CA PHE A 164 0.74 8.96 6.64
C PHE A 164 0.92 9.13 5.12
N MET A 165 0.74 8.04 4.37
CA MET A 165 1.01 7.96 2.92
C MET A 165 2.48 8.18 2.53
N ASN A 166 3.40 7.85 3.45
CA ASN A 166 4.81 7.73 3.15
C ASN A 166 5.32 6.32 3.48
N ALA A 167 6.42 5.97 2.85
CA ALA A 167 7.13 4.73 2.97
C ALA A 167 8.65 4.96 3.06
N MET A 168 9.33 4.05 3.73
CA MET A 168 10.79 4.03 3.84
C MET A 168 11.28 2.61 4.11
N SER A 169 12.54 2.33 3.73
CA SER A 169 13.18 1.07 4.08
C SER A 169 13.68 1.13 5.52
N LEU A 170 13.36 0.11 6.33
CA LEU A 170 13.74 0.01 7.74
C LEU A 170 14.24 -1.40 8.07
N SER A 171 15.10 -1.48 9.09
CA SER A 171 15.38 -2.73 9.78
C SER A 171 14.40 -2.89 10.94
N VAL A 172 13.41 -3.76 10.80
CA VAL A 172 12.40 -4.02 11.83
C VAL A 172 12.78 -5.27 12.59
N ALA A 173 13.18 -5.13 13.85
CA ALA A 173 13.74 -6.23 14.64
C ALA A 173 14.90 -6.98 13.94
N GLY A 174 15.73 -6.26 13.18
CA GLY A 174 16.84 -6.83 12.41
C GLY A 174 16.47 -7.33 11.01
N LEU A 175 15.20 -7.26 10.60
CA LEU A 175 14.71 -7.74 9.31
C LEU A 175 14.56 -6.57 8.33
N ALA A 176 15.04 -6.73 7.09
CA ALA A 176 14.98 -5.70 6.07
C ALA A 176 13.56 -5.59 5.48
N CYS A 177 12.85 -4.52 5.83
CA CYS A 177 11.48 -4.27 5.46
C CYS A 177 11.34 -2.99 4.62
N GLN A 178 10.45 -3.02 3.64
CA GLN A 178 9.87 -1.79 3.09
C GLN A 178 8.61 -1.49 3.90
N VAL A 179 8.61 -0.38 4.63
CA VAL A 179 7.53 -0.02 5.57
C VAL A 179 6.79 1.19 5.03
N SER A 180 5.47 1.11 4.92
CA SER A 180 4.59 2.25 4.67
C SER A 180 3.71 2.53 5.87
N ARG A 181 3.37 3.79 6.11
CA ARG A 181 2.31 4.18 7.05
C ARG A 181 1.02 4.38 6.27
N SER A 182 0.31 3.28 6.08
CA SER A 182 -0.92 3.14 5.30
C SER A 182 -1.81 2.06 5.91
N GLY A 183 -3.05 1.97 5.43
CA GLY A 183 -3.93 0.88 5.80
C GLY A 183 -5.38 1.06 5.36
N TYR A 184 -6.09 -0.05 5.27
CA TYR A 184 -7.48 -0.11 4.81
C TYR A 184 -8.52 -0.12 5.95
N THR A 185 -8.05 -0.14 7.20
CA THR A 185 -8.92 -0.28 8.38
C THR A 185 -9.52 1.07 8.84
N GLY A 186 -8.94 2.18 8.38
CA GLY A 186 -9.23 3.53 8.86
C GLY A 186 -8.59 3.87 10.21
N GLU A 187 -7.87 2.92 10.83
CA GLU A 187 -6.99 3.20 11.97
C GLU A 187 -5.59 3.64 11.47
N ASP A 188 -4.80 4.21 12.36
CA ASP A 188 -3.37 4.39 12.14
C ASP A 188 -2.67 3.02 12.09
N GLY A 189 -1.54 2.94 11.40
CA GLY A 189 -0.88 1.66 11.18
C GLY A 189 0.17 1.67 10.09
N PHE A 190 0.74 0.50 9.88
CA PHE A 190 1.82 0.27 8.93
C PHE A 190 1.54 -0.96 8.07
N GLU A 191 2.08 -0.97 6.86
CA GLU A 191 2.22 -2.16 6.05
C GLU A 191 3.72 -2.45 5.87
N LEU A 192 4.09 -3.72 6.04
CA LEU A 192 5.48 -4.16 6.07
C LEU A 192 5.68 -5.24 5.01
N SER A 193 6.41 -4.88 3.96
CA SER A 193 6.87 -5.83 2.95
C SER A 193 8.23 -6.39 3.37
N VAL A 194 8.32 -7.71 3.47
CA VAL A 194 9.50 -8.45 3.96
C VAL A 194 9.74 -9.68 3.08
N ALA A 195 10.94 -10.25 3.10
CA ALA A 195 11.19 -11.51 2.41
C ALA A 195 10.26 -12.62 2.94
N THR A 196 9.72 -13.46 2.05
CA THR A 196 8.71 -14.48 2.41
C THR A 196 9.20 -15.46 3.47
N ASP A 197 10.48 -15.84 3.43
CA ASP A 197 11.11 -16.72 4.42
C ASP A 197 11.27 -16.09 5.82
N GLN A 198 11.16 -14.76 5.91
CA GLN A 198 11.24 -13.98 7.15
C GLN A 198 9.85 -13.56 7.69
N ALA A 199 8.78 -13.80 6.94
CA ALA A 199 7.43 -13.33 7.25
C ALA A 199 6.93 -13.86 8.61
N VAL A 200 7.14 -15.15 8.89
CA VAL A 200 6.74 -15.77 10.16
C VAL A 200 7.48 -15.14 11.33
N THR A 201 8.81 -14.99 11.20
CA THR A 201 9.63 -14.33 12.22
C THR A 201 9.16 -12.91 12.49
N LEU A 202 8.88 -12.12 11.43
CA LEU A 202 8.36 -10.76 11.59
C LEU A 202 7.01 -10.75 12.31
N ALA A 203 6.08 -11.63 11.91
CA ALA A 203 4.77 -11.75 12.54
C ALA A 203 4.87 -12.07 14.03
N GLU A 204 5.72 -13.03 14.42
CA GLU A 204 5.96 -13.37 15.83
C GLU A 204 6.50 -12.18 16.63
N ARG A 205 7.42 -11.39 16.06
CA ARG A 205 7.95 -10.18 16.71
C ARG A 205 6.90 -9.09 16.89
N LEU A 206 6.02 -8.92 15.90
CA LEU A 206 4.92 -7.96 15.96
C LEU A 206 3.87 -8.36 17.01
N LEU A 207 3.54 -9.66 17.08
CA LEU A 207 2.58 -10.24 18.03
C LEU A 207 3.06 -10.26 19.48
N ALA A 208 4.34 -10.01 19.75
CA ALA A 208 4.87 -9.95 21.12
C ALA A 208 4.31 -8.75 21.89
N GLY A 209 3.14 -8.88 22.51
CA GLY A 209 2.51 -7.87 23.37
C GLY A 209 1.01 -7.72 23.13
N VAL A 210 0.57 -6.48 22.92
CA VAL A 210 -0.85 -6.09 22.75
C VAL A 210 -1.43 -6.43 21.36
N CYS A 211 -0.60 -6.95 20.47
CA CYS A 211 -0.97 -7.22 19.09
C CYS A 211 -1.59 -8.63 18.98
N ALA A 212 -2.69 -8.74 18.24
CA ALA A 212 -3.31 -10.03 17.96
C ALA A 212 -3.54 -10.20 16.46
N PHE A 213 -3.53 -11.45 15.99
CA PHE A 213 -3.71 -11.76 14.58
C PHE A 213 -5.19 -11.70 14.21
N MET A 214 -5.50 -11.01 13.11
CA MET A 214 -6.84 -10.67 12.67
C MET A 214 -7.17 -11.38 11.36
N GLY A 215 -8.43 -11.74 11.16
CA GLY A 215 -8.94 -12.22 9.89
C GLY A 215 -9.33 -11.08 8.96
N LEU A 216 -9.44 -11.39 7.67
CA LEU A 216 -9.58 -10.43 6.58
C LEU A 216 -10.79 -9.47 6.72
N ILE A 217 -11.91 -9.93 7.29
CA ILE A 217 -13.17 -9.14 7.35
C ILE A 217 -13.38 -8.41 8.68
N SER A 218 -12.41 -8.48 9.59
CA SER A 218 -12.58 -7.97 10.95
C SER A 218 -12.71 -6.45 11.05
N THR A 219 -12.22 -5.68 10.07
CA THR A 219 -12.17 -4.21 10.18
C THR A 219 -12.97 -3.47 9.13
N LEU A 220 -13.67 -4.18 8.23
CA LEU A 220 -14.51 -3.56 7.21
C LEU A 220 -15.50 -2.58 7.85
N PRO A 221 -15.37 -1.26 7.62
CA PRO A 221 -16.40 -0.33 8.04
C PRO A 221 -17.68 -0.60 7.25
N PRO A 222 -18.86 -0.18 7.73
CA PRO A 222 -19.91 0.24 6.82
C PRO A 222 -19.40 1.49 6.08
N LEU A 223 -18.62 1.32 5.01
CA LEU A 223 -18.00 2.43 4.29
C LEU A 223 -19.05 3.26 3.55
N PRO A 224 -19.02 4.61 3.65
CA PRO A 224 -19.70 5.51 2.72
C PRO A 224 -18.84 5.80 1.47
N PHE A 225 -17.64 5.23 1.35
CA PHE A 225 -16.89 5.24 0.11
C PHE A 225 -17.67 4.45 -0.94
N ARG A 226 -18.27 5.16 -1.89
CA ARG A 226 -18.87 4.57 -3.09
C ARG A 226 -17.86 3.58 -3.66
N ARG A 227 -18.23 2.30 -3.66
CA ARG A 227 -17.52 1.24 -4.36
C ARG A 227 -17.05 1.77 -5.71
N VAL A 228 -15.75 1.74 -5.93
CA VAL A 228 -15.16 1.85 -7.26
C VAL A 228 -15.50 0.52 -7.94
N TRP A 229 -16.55 0.50 -8.77
CA TRP A 229 -16.92 -0.70 -9.51
C TRP A 229 -16.15 -0.73 -10.84
N PRO A 230 -15.62 -1.90 -11.25
CA PRO A 230 -15.12 -2.09 -12.61
C PRO A 230 -16.14 -1.58 -13.64
N GLY A 231 -15.69 -0.71 -14.56
CA GLY A 231 -16.55 -0.06 -15.56
C GLY A 231 -17.14 1.29 -15.16
N SER A 232 -16.94 1.76 -13.92
CA SER A 232 -17.23 3.16 -13.55
C SER A 232 -16.14 4.08 -14.09
N SER A 233 -16.45 5.34 -14.39
CA SER A 233 -15.42 6.36 -14.69
C SER A 233 -14.85 6.98 -13.41
N ALA A 234 -13.58 7.40 -13.42
CA ALA A 234 -12.92 8.06 -12.28
C ALA A 234 -13.73 9.27 -11.76
N GLY A 235 -14.29 10.06 -12.68
CA GLY A 235 -15.15 11.20 -12.35
C GLY A 235 -16.45 10.82 -11.64
N ALA A 236 -17.02 9.65 -11.95
CA ALA A 236 -18.23 9.13 -11.29
C ALA A 236 -17.94 8.51 -9.91
N ALA A 237 -16.71 8.03 -9.70
CA ALA A 237 -16.22 7.51 -8.42
C ALA A 237 -15.81 8.61 -7.43
N GLY A 238 -15.88 9.90 -7.82
CA GLY A 238 -15.50 11.02 -6.95
C GLY A 238 -14.00 11.26 -6.84
N LEU A 239 -13.18 10.56 -7.63
CA LEU A 239 -11.74 10.75 -7.71
C LEU A 239 -11.44 11.88 -8.70
N ARG A 240 -11.47 13.13 -8.23
CA ARG A 240 -11.03 14.29 -9.02
C ARG A 240 -9.64 14.72 -8.57
N PRO A 241 -8.75 15.16 -9.49
CA PRO A 241 -7.52 15.82 -9.10
C PRO A 241 -7.85 17.02 -8.21
N ILE A 242 -7.10 17.20 -7.13
CA ILE A 242 -7.18 18.40 -6.30
C ILE A 242 -6.71 19.55 -7.19
N SER A 243 -7.63 20.41 -7.60
CA SER A 243 -7.28 21.65 -8.30
C SER A 243 -6.40 22.48 -7.36
N PRO A 244 -5.29 23.09 -7.83
CA PRO A 244 -4.52 23.99 -6.98
C PRO A 244 -5.44 25.09 -6.45
N ALA A 245 -5.42 25.31 -5.14
CA ALA A 245 -6.20 26.38 -4.52
C ALA A 245 -5.87 27.72 -5.18
N PRO A 246 -6.86 28.59 -5.44
CA PRO A 246 -6.59 29.90 -6.02
C PRO A 246 -5.68 30.69 -5.08
N ARG A 247 -4.50 31.08 -5.58
CA ARG A 247 -3.62 32.08 -4.95
C ARG A 247 -4.30 33.45 -5.03
N SER A 248 -5.19 33.74 -4.10
CA SER A 248 -5.64 35.11 -3.85
C SER A 248 -6.09 35.21 -2.40
N PHE A 249 -5.23 35.76 -1.55
CA PHE A 249 -5.52 36.59 -0.37
C PHE A 249 -4.28 36.59 0.51
N LEU A 250 -3.39 37.56 0.27
CA LEU A 250 -2.45 38.13 1.25
C LEU A 250 -1.94 39.43 0.64
N LEU A 251 -2.76 40.48 0.77
CA LEU A 251 -2.33 41.87 0.76
C LEU A 251 -2.89 42.49 2.04
N SER A 252 -2.02 42.57 3.04
CA SER A 252 -1.99 43.57 4.12
C SER A 252 -0.58 43.54 4.70
#